data_AF-A0A8C3PMY4-F1
#
_entry.id   AF-A0A8C3PMY4-F1
#
_cell.length_a   1.000
_cell.length_b   1.000
_cell.length_c   1.000
_cell.angle_alpha   90.00
_cell.angle_beta   90.00
_cell.angle_gamma   90.00
#
_symmetry.space_group_name_H-M   'P 1'
#
loop_
_entity.id
_entity.type
_entity.pdbx_description
1 polymer ?
#
loop_
_entity_poly.entity_id
_entity_poly.type
_entity_poly.pdbx_seq_one_letter_code
_entity_poly.pdbx_strand_id
1 'polypeptide(L)'
;VPQFPQASLPCSFLDENRYPRKLAFAECLCSGCVDVKTGRETTSLNSVAIHQTMMVLRRKPCPRPVGPGFVTFEVDYIKVPVGCTCVLPRTAVTVSLQPPPHPCLF
;
A
#
# COMPACT_ATOMS: atom_id res chain seq x y z
N VAL A 1 7.23 -22.91 -15.44
CA VAL A 1 6.92 -21.51 -15.81
C VAL A 1 5.78 -21.07 -14.92
N PRO A 2 5.98 -20.25 -13.87
CA PRO A 2 4.86 -19.85 -13.03
C PRO A 2 3.99 -18.92 -13.87
N GLN A 3 2.77 -19.38 -14.09
CA GLN A 3 1.74 -18.70 -14.84
C GLN A 3 1.34 -17.46 -14.03
N PHE A 4 1.82 -16.29 -14.46
CA PHE A 4 1.34 -15.00 -13.98
C PHE A 4 -0.20 -15.01 -14.07
N PRO A 5 -0.94 -14.98 -12.95
CA PRO A 5 -2.36 -14.77 -13.05
C PRO A 5 -2.53 -13.34 -13.55
N GLN A 6 -3.41 -13.21 -14.52
CA GLN A 6 -3.52 -12.07 -15.39
C GLN A 6 -3.72 -10.76 -14.60
N ALA A 7 -2.85 -9.78 -14.83
CA ALA A 7 -3.15 -8.37 -14.55
C ALA A 7 -4.18 -7.83 -15.57
N SER A 8 -5.31 -8.52 -15.76
CA SER A 8 -6.28 -8.27 -16.86
C SER A 8 -7.48 -7.40 -16.48
N LEU A 9 -7.37 -6.61 -15.41
CA LEU A 9 -8.25 -5.48 -15.16
C LEU A 9 -7.37 -4.24 -14.97
N PRO A 10 -7.77 -3.04 -15.42
CA PRO A 10 -7.02 -1.87 -15.04
C PRO A 10 -7.04 -1.82 -13.50
N CYS A 11 -5.86 -1.81 -12.85
CA CYS A 11 -5.74 -1.68 -11.38
C CYS A 11 -6.27 -0.33 -10.86
N SER A 12 -7.02 0.40 -11.68
CA SER A 12 -7.67 1.67 -11.39
C SER A 12 -9.08 1.46 -10.87
N PHE A 13 -9.31 1.87 -9.62
CA PHE A 13 -10.62 1.96 -9.01
C PHE A 13 -11.30 3.28 -9.37
N LEU A 14 -12.58 3.22 -9.74
CA LEU A 14 -13.41 4.38 -10.12
C LEU A 14 -14.34 4.78 -8.98
N ASP A 15 -14.27 6.06 -8.59
CA ASP A 15 -15.19 6.69 -7.65
C ASP A 15 -15.72 8.00 -8.25
N GLU A 16 -16.98 8.01 -8.68
CA GLU A 16 -17.63 9.18 -9.33
C GLU A 16 -17.79 10.38 -8.39
N ASN A 17 -17.71 10.15 -7.08
CA ASN A 17 -17.85 11.17 -6.04
C ASN A 17 -16.50 11.67 -5.52
N ARG A 18 -15.40 11.31 -6.18
CA ARG A 18 -14.05 11.72 -5.79
C ARG A 18 -13.29 12.30 -6.96
N TYR A 19 -12.47 13.31 -6.71
CA TYR A 19 -11.45 13.77 -7.64
C TYR A 19 -10.05 13.49 -7.07
N PRO A 20 -9.14 12.81 -7.81
CA PRO A 20 -9.38 12.18 -9.11
C PRO A 20 -10.31 10.97 -9.03
N ARG A 21 -11.14 10.80 -10.07
CA ARG A 21 -12.15 9.73 -10.15
C ARG A 21 -11.53 8.35 -10.23
N LYS A 22 -10.50 8.20 -11.06
CA LYS A 22 -9.74 6.96 -11.22
C LYS A 22 -8.45 7.06 -10.42
N LEU A 23 -8.19 6.08 -9.57
CA LEU A 23 -6.92 5.91 -8.86
C LEU A 23 -6.45 4.48 -8.96
N ALA A 24 -5.16 4.28 -9.20
CA ALA A 24 -4.55 2.96 -9.23
C ALA A 24 -4.21 2.47 -7.82
N PHE A 25 -4.52 1.20 -7.52
CA PHE A 25 -4.20 0.53 -6.26
C PHE A 25 -3.31 -0.66 -6.57
N ALA A 26 -2.11 -0.69 -5.98
CA ALA A 26 -1.18 -1.80 -6.14
C ALA A 26 -1.60 -2.99 -5.28
N GLU A 27 -1.43 -4.19 -5.83
CA GLU A 27 -1.61 -5.47 -5.13
C GLU A 27 -0.33 -6.30 -5.28
N CYS A 28 0.10 -6.92 -4.20
CA CYS A 28 1.30 -7.77 -4.23
C CYS A 28 0.92 -9.14 -4.78
N LEU A 29 1.55 -9.54 -5.88
CA LEU A 29 1.25 -10.81 -6.56
C LEU A 29 1.77 -12.04 -5.80
N CYS A 30 2.77 -11.84 -4.94
CA CYS A 30 3.40 -12.87 -4.13
C CYS A 30 3.28 -12.50 -2.64
N SER A 31 3.30 -13.53 -1.79
CA SER A 31 3.39 -13.36 -0.34
C SER A 31 4.83 -13.10 0.11
N GLY A 32 5.77 -13.80 -0.54
CA GLY A 32 7.20 -13.61 -0.41
C GLY A 32 7.78 -12.79 -1.55
N CYS A 33 9.10 -12.82 -1.70
CA CYS A 33 9.83 -12.07 -2.72
C CYS A 33 10.45 -12.98 -3.77
N VAL A 34 10.66 -12.47 -4.98
CA VAL A 34 11.31 -13.25 -6.04
C VAL A 34 12.82 -13.22 -5.84
N ASP A 35 13.44 -14.39 -5.72
CA ASP A 35 14.89 -14.54 -5.67
C ASP A 35 15.51 -14.25 -7.04
N VAL A 36 16.53 -13.38 -7.06
CA VAL A 36 17.12 -12.87 -8.32
C VAL A 36 17.87 -13.95 -9.10
N LYS A 37 18.39 -14.99 -8.44
CA LYS A 37 19.18 -16.05 -9.09
C LYS A 37 18.29 -17.11 -9.72
N THR A 38 17.21 -17.47 -9.04
CA THR A 38 16.33 -18.58 -9.41
C THR A 38 15.05 -18.13 -10.10
N GLY A 39 14.66 -16.86 -9.94
CA GLY A 39 13.39 -16.33 -10.42
C GLY A 39 12.16 -16.93 -9.72
N ARG A 40 12.35 -17.61 -8.58
CA ARG A 40 11.28 -18.23 -7.80
C ARG A 40 10.98 -17.41 -6.55
N GLU A 41 9.73 -17.51 -6.09
CA GLU A 41 9.34 -16.92 -4.80
C GLU A 41 10.09 -17.60 -3.65
N THR A 42 10.60 -16.80 -2.72
CA THR A 42 11.18 -17.23 -1.45
C THR A 42 10.38 -16.64 -0.29
N THR A 43 10.22 -17.44 0.76
CA THR A 43 9.49 -17.08 2.00
C THR A 43 10.39 -16.47 3.07
N SER A 44 11.70 -16.30 2.79
CA SER A 44 12.64 -15.63 3.70
C SER A 44 12.40 -14.12 3.81
N LEU A 45 11.63 -13.55 2.90
CA LEU A 45 11.26 -12.14 2.81
C LEU A 45 9.76 -12.06 2.61
N ASN A 46 9.14 -10.95 3.04
CA ASN A 46 7.73 -10.68 2.80
C ASN A 46 7.56 -9.55 1.79
N SER A 47 6.70 -9.76 0.80
CA SER A 47 6.19 -8.69 -0.04
C SER A 47 5.09 -7.94 0.70
N VAL A 48 5.27 -6.65 0.91
CA VAL A 48 4.32 -5.79 1.64
C VAL A 48 3.99 -4.54 0.83
N ALA A 49 2.72 -4.13 0.87
CA ALA A 49 2.27 -2.94 0.16
C ALA A 49 2.76 -1.65 0.83
N ILE A 50 3.37 -0.77 0.05
CA ILE A 50 3.72 0.59 0.47
C ILE A 50 2.53 1.49 0.23
N HIS A 51 2.14 2.24 1.26
CA HIS A 51 1.01 3.16 1.22
C HIS A 51 1.48 4.61 1.19
N GLN A 52 0.82 5.42 0.37
CA GLN A 52 0.95 6.87 0.37
C GLN A 52 -0.35 7.51 0.83
N THR A 53 -0.25 8.54 1.68
CA THR A 53 -1.40 9.39 2.02
C THR A 53 -1.60 10.42 0.92
N MET A 54 -2.73 10.34 0.21
CA MET A 54 -3.06 11.21 -0.90
C MET A 54 -4.26 12.08 -0.58
N MET A 55 -4.17 13.37 -0.91
CA MET A 55 -5.30 14.29 -0.86
C MET A 55 -6.26 14.01 -2.02
N VAL A 56 -7.55 13.96 -1.74
CA VAL A 56 -8.62 13.82 -2.73
C VAL A 56 -9.75 14.79 -2.41
N LEU A 57 -10.51 15.19 -3.42
CA LEU A 57 -11.70 16.01 -3.22
C LEU A 57 -12.96 15.15 -3.28
N ARG A 58 -13.82 15.24 -2.28
CA ARG A 58 -15.10 14.52 -2.20
C ARG A 58 -16.23 15.43 -2.63
N ARG A 59 -17.03 14.98 -3.60
CA ARG A 59 -18.26 15.65 -4.03
C ARG A 59 -19.33 15.42 -2.98
N LYS A 60 -19.93 16.51 -2.49
CA LYS A 60 -21.06 16.50 -1.56
C LYS A 60 -22.22 17.32 -2.13
N PRO A 61 -23.48 16.91 -1.94
CA PRO A 61 -24.62 17.75 -2.26
C PRO A 61 -24.58 19.07 -1.48
N CYS A 62 -24.98 20.17 -2.11
CA CYS A 62 -25.10 21.45 -1.39
C CYS A 62 -26.21 21.37 -0.31
N PRO A 63 -25.98 21.87 0.92
CA PRO A 63 -26.98 21.82 2.00
C PRO A 63 -28.21 22.71 1.81
N ARG A 64 -28.20 23.63 0.82
CA ARG A 64 -29.22 24.65 0.59
C ARG A 64 -29.90 24.44 -0.77
N PRO A 65 -31.14 24.93 -0.99
CA PRO A 65 -31.87 24.77 -2.24
C PRO A 65 -31.31 25.71 -3.31
N VAL A 66 -30.03 25.52 -3.66
CA VAL A 66 -29.39 26.15 -4.80
C VAL A 66 -29.69 25.22 -5.98
N GLY A 67 -30.94 25.12 -6.41
CA GLY A 67 -31.37 24.29 -7.55
C GLY A 67 -30.95 22.79 -7.54
N PRO A 68 -31.44 21.99 -8.49
CA PRO A 68 -30.93 20.65 -8.70
C PRO A 68 -29.52 20.69 -9.34
N GLY A 69 -28.61 19.86 -8.85
CA GLY A 69 -27.32 19.59 -9.51
C GLY A 69 -26.08 20.32 -8.97
N PHE A 70 -26.22 21.18 -7.96
CA PHE A 70 -25.07 21.85 -7.35
C PHE A 70 -24.34 20.95 -6.35
N VAL A 71 -23.02 20.91 -6.45
CA VAL A 71 -22.13 20.12 -5.57
C VAL A 71 -21.06 21.01 -4.97
N THR A 72 -20.70 20.72 -3.72
CA THR A 72 -19.50 21.26 -3.07
C THR A 72 -18.41 20.20 -3.01
N PHE A 73 -17.16 20.62 -2.90
CA PHE A 73 -16.01 19.74 -2.73
C PHE A 73 -15.42 19.92 -1.33
N GLU A 74 -15.18 18.79 -0.67
CA GLU A 74 -14.48 18.74 0.61
C GLU A 74 -13.15 18.02 0.45
N VAL A 75 -12.12 18.49 1.15
CA VAL A 75 -10.80 17.84 1.17
C VAL A 75 -10.88 16.59 2.05
N ASP A 76 -10.36 15.48 1.54
CA ASP A 76 -10.25 14.20 2.22
C ASP A 76 -8.84 13.62 1.98
N TYR A 77 -8.39 12.71 2.85
CA TYR A 77 -7.08 12.08 2.74
C TYR A 77 -7.22 10.57 2.84
N ILE A 78 -6.78 9.87 1.80
CA ILE A 78 -6.88 8.41 1.71
C ILE A 78 -5.51 7.76 1.67
N LYS A 79 -5.41 6.54 2.21
CA LYS A 79 -4.21 5.69 2.07
C LYS A 79 -4.32 4.88 0.78
N VAL A 80 -3.40 5.10 -0.15
CA VAL A 80 -3.37 4.41 -1.44
C VAL A 80 -2.13 3.52 -1.50
N PRO A 81 -2.26 2.20 -1.74
CA PRO A 81 -1.13 1.33 -2.00
C PRO A 81 -0.53 1.70 -3.37
N VAL A 82 0.69 2.23 -3.36
CA VAL A 82 1.38 2.72 -4.57
C VAL A 82 2.32 1.69 -5.18
N GLY A 83 2.65 0.65 -4.43
CA GLY A 83 3.52 -0.44 -4.87
C GLY A 83 3.73 -1.47 -3.78
N CYS A 84 4.55 -2.47 -4.06
CA CYS A 84 5.00 -3.47 -3.10
C CYS A 84 6.51 -3.38 -2.92
N THR A 85 6.98 -3.72 -1.73
CA THR A 85 8.40 -3.82 -1.40
C THR A 85 8.70 -5.09 -0.61
N CYS A 86 9.96 -5.48 -0.62
CA CYS A 86 10.46 -6.66 0.07
C CYS A 86 11.07 -6.28 1.41
N VAL A 87 10.56 -6.87 2.49
CA VAL A 87 11.05 -6.62 3.85
C VAL A 87 11.52 -7.89 4.53
N LEU A 88 12.51 -7.73 5.41
CA LEU A 88 12.93 -8.79 6.32
C LEU A 88 11.83 -9.00 7.38
N PRO A 89 11.32 -10.23 7.56
CA PRO A 89 10.36 -10.52 8.62
C PRO A 89 10.99 -10.19 9.97
N ARG A 90 10.25 -9.47 10.81
CA ARG A 90 10.63 -9.35 12.22
C ARG A 90 10.34 -10.68 12.88
N THR A 91 11.35 -11.53 12.98
CA THR A 91 11.32 -12.59 13.99
C THR A 91 11.21 -11.87 15.33
N ALA A 92 10.20 -12.21 16.13
CA ALA A 92 10.29 -11.97 17.57
C ALA A 92 11.42 -12.86 18.08
N VAL A 93 12.66 -12.46 17.80
CA VAL A 93 13.77 -12.84 18.63
C VAL A 93 13.38 -12.21 19.96
N THR A 94 12.94 -13.02 20.91
CA THR A 94 13.27 -12.75 22.30
C THR A 94 14.78 -12.55 22.31
N VAL A 95 15.21 -11.32 22.06
CA VAL A 95 16.53 -10.86 22.46
C VAL A 95 16.41 -10.97 23.96
N SER A 96 16.84 -12.11 24.49
CA SER A 96 17.45 -12.09 25.81
C SER A 96 18.47 -10.97 25.68
N LEU A 97 18.11 -9.79 26.21
CA LEU A 97 19.04 -8.72 26.47
C LEU A 97 20.01 -9.31 27.50
N GLN A 98 20.94 -10.15 27.05
CA GLN A 98 22.12 -10.47 27.80
C GLN A 98 23.01 -9.25 27.61
N PRO A 99 23.14 -8.36 28.61
CA PRO A 99 24.06 -7.25 28.52
C PRO A 99 25.47 -7.83 28.23
N PRO A 100 26.27 -7.21 27.34
CA PRO A 100 27.65 -7.63 27.14
C PRO A 100 28.40 -7.59 28.49
N PRO A 101 29.23 -8.59 28.82
CA PRO A 101 29.84 -8.69 30.14
C PRO A 101 30.91 -7.63 30.43
N HIS A 102 31.26 -6.74 29.50
CA HIS A 102 32.36 -5.80 29.69
C HIS A 102 31.96 -4.37 29.28
N PRO A 103 32.17 -3.37 30.16
CA PRO A 103 32.02 -1.99 29.77
C PRO A 103 33.18 -1.64 28.83
N CYS A 104 32.87 -1.29 27.58
CA CYS A 104 33.89 -0.74 26.69
C CYS A 104 34.33 0.63 27.24
N LEU A 105 35.51 0.64 27.87
CA LEU A 105 36.37 1.82 27.99
C LEU A 105 36.95 2.12 26.60
N PHE A 106 36.68 3.30 26.05
CA PHE A 106 37.59 4.19 25.33
C PHE A 106 36.95 5.57 25.21
#